data_AF-A0AAD9UI20-F1
#
_entry.id   AF-A0AAD9UI20-F1
#
_cell.length_a   1.000
_cell.length_b   1.000
_cell.length_c   1.000
_cell.angle_alpha   90.00
_cell.angle_beta   90.00
_cell.angle_gamma   90.00
#
_symmetry.space_group_name_H-M   'P 1'
#
loop_
_entity.id
_entity.type
_entity.pdbx_description
1 polymer ?
#
loop_
_entity_poly.entity_id
_entity_poly.type
_entity_poly.pdbx_seq_one_letter_code
_entity_poly.pdbx_strand_id
1 'polypeptide(L)'
;MQVWRQSGMKPWPPPQEEELVDLAAILGFHGMLNQVQYHQAFVENADMKDTAGGFSVHARPEELKTFGDEDSVNSTNVEESLQRVKDNDPKLKELNLNNIKTISIDTLKEFAEALKTNTSLEILSLCNTRASDKVAKAFAEALRSNKTLKSLSLESNYISGTGILNLIEATNENQTLIELHVANQRPQLLGVQREAKIAELLKENKTIVKLGIFLESRNVQVKVHEILERNYDEVRKDRMAVSNGTKED
;
A
#
# COMPACT_ATOMS: atom_id res chain seq x y z
N MET A 1 -31.86 13.50 12.59
CA MET A 1 -30.77 13.29 13.56
C MET A 1 -31.02 12.06 14.43
N GLN A 2 -30.97 10.83 13.87
CA GLN A 2 -31.25 9.62 14.67
C GLN A 2 -30.51 8.35 14.17
N VAL A 3 -29.29 8.50 13.62
CA VAL A 3 -28.53 7.34 13.07
C VAL A 3 -27.30 6.94 13.91
N TRP A 4 -26.92 7.74 14.92
CA TRP A 4 -25.62 7.58 15.60
C TRP A 4 -25.63 6.79 16.92
N ARG A 5 -26.74 6.13 17.31
CA ARG A 5 -26.85 5.49 18.65
C ARG A 5 -26.40 4.02 18.76
N GLN A 6 -26.02 3.34 17.68
CA GLN A 6 -25.74 1.89 17.73
C GLN A 6 -24.26 1.49 17.61
N SER A 7 -23.32 2.38 17.31
CA SER A 7 -21.93 2.00 16.97
C SER A 7 -20.89 2.13 18.10
N GLY A 8 -21.25 2.49 19.33
CA GLY A 8 -20.29 2.57 20.45
C GLY A 8 -19.12 3.57 20.26
N MET A 9 -19.08 4.29 19.14
CA MET A 9 -18.14 5.38 18.92
C MET A 9 -18.63 6.61 19.67
N LYS A 10 -17.74 7.20 20.47
CA LYS A 10 -17.99 8.51 21.08
C LYS A 10 -18.33 9.51 19.96
N PRO A 11 -19.40 10.32 20.08
CA PRO A 11 -19.69 11.34 19.10
C PRO A 11 -18.49 12.28 18.98
N TRP A 12 -18.14 12.64 17.74
CA TRP A 12 -17.07 13.61 17.47
C TRP A 12 -17.36 14.87 18.31
N PRO A 13 -16.39 15.36 19.10
CA PRO A 13 -16.58 16.61 19.83
C PRO A 13 -16.92 17.70 18.81
N PRO A 14 -17.85 18.63 19.11
CA PRO A 14 -18.14 19.71 18.19
C PRO A 14 -16.83 20.41 17.83
N PRO A 15 -16.54 20.62 16.52
CA PRO A 15 -15.29 21.21 16.09
C PRO A 15 -15.11 22.56 16.79
N GLN A 16 -13.89 22.80 17.26
CA GLN A 16 -13.55 24.05 17.93
C GLN A 16 -13.66 25.19 16.90
N GLU A 17 -13.92 26.42 17.35
CA GLU A 17 -14.09 27.57 16.45
C GLU A 17 -12.90 27.74 15.48
N GLU A 18 -11.70 27.33 15.90
CA GLU A 18 -10.47 27.32 15.10
C GLU A 18 -10.54 26.32 13.93
N GLU A 19 -11.01 25.09 14.17
CA GLU A 19 -11.19 24.07 13.11
C GLU A 19 -12.28 24.47 12.11
N LEU A 20 -13.30 25.19 12.58
CA LEU A 20 -14.37 25.72 11.72
C LEU A 20 -13.85 26.83 10.79
N VAL A 21 -12.91 27.66 11.26
CA VAL A 21 -12.26 28.70 10.45
C VAL A 21 -11.35 28.08 9.39
N ASP A 22 -10.57 27.05 9.74
CA ASP A 22 -9.74 26.33 8.77
C ASP A 22 -10.58 25.59 7.73
N LEU A 23 -11.68 24.94 8.16
CA LEU A 23 -12.66 24.37 7.24
C LEU A 23 -13.28 25.42 6.32
N ALA A 24 -13.67 26.59 6.86
CA ALA A 24 -14.20 27.68 6.05
C ALA A 24 -13.18 28.23 5.05
N ALA A 25 -11.88 28.23 5.43
CA ALA A 25 -10.80 28.64 4.56
C ALA A 25 -10.57 27.64 3.42
N ILE A 26 -10.53 26.34 3.75
CA ILE A 26 -10.39 25.23 2.78
C ILE A 26 -11.60 25.17 1.84
N LEU A 27 -12.81 25.41 2.36
CA LEU A 27 -14.06 25.38 1.59
C LEU A 27 -14.33 26.67 0.80
N GLY A 28 -13.47 27.70 0.91
CA GLY A 28 -13.61 28.93 0.15
C GLY A 28 -14.73 29.86 0.62
N PHE A 29 -15.20 29.73 1.86
CA PHE A 29 -16.30 30.52 2.45
C PHE A 29 -15.89 31.92 2.93
N HIS A 30 -14.79 32.48 2.43
CA HIS A 30 -14.31 33.83 2.78
C HIS A 30 -15.24 34.98 2.33
N GLY A 31 -16.25 34.70 1.49
CA GLY A 31 -17.20 35.68 0.94
C GLY A 31 -18.40 36.02 1.83
N MET A 32 -18.50 35.47 3.06
CA MET A 32 -19.59 35.76 4.00
C MET A 32 -19.28 36.91 4.98
N LEU A 33 -18.28 37.74 4.70
CA LEU A 33 -18.06 39.00 5.42
C LEU A 33 -18.91 40.10 4.79
N ASN A 34 -19.86 40.65 5.55
CA ASN A 34 -20.70 41.75 5.07
C ASN A 34 -19.87 43.05 4.98
N GLN A 35 -20.16 43.92 4.01
CA GLN A 35 -19.34 45.10 3.64
C GLN A 35 -18.95 46.01 4.83
N VAL A 36 -19.79 46.07 5.87
CA VAL A 36 -19.53 46.86 7.09
C VAL A 36 -18.34 46.33 7.89
N GLN A 37 -18.15 45.00 7.94
CA GLN A 37 -17.08 44.34 8.69
C GLN A 37 -15.72 44.51 7.99
N TYR A 38 -15.71 44.56 6.65
CA TYR A 38 -14.51 44.81 5.87
C TYR A 38 -14.01 46.26 6.05
N HIS A 39 -14.92 47.24 6.08
CA HIS A 39 -14.55 48.65 6.27
C HIS A 39 -14.05 48.96 7.69
N GLN A 40 -14.60 48.32 8.73
CA GLN A 40 -14.16 48.55 10.12
C GLN A 40 -12.78 47.97 10.43
N ALA A 41 -12.37 46.88 9.77
CA ALA A 41 -11.05 46.28 9.96
C ALA A 41 -9.88 47.12 9.38
N PHE A 42 -10.16 48.01 8.42
CA PHE A 42 -9.12 48.78 7.71
C PHE A 42 -9.07 50.28 8.06
N VAL A 43 -10.13 50.86 8.62
CA VAL A 43 -10.25 52.34 8.71
C VAL A 43 -9.88 52.92 10.09
N GLU A 44 -9.93 52.18 11.20
CA GLU A 44 -9.53 52.72 12.53
C GLU A 44 -8.60 51.77 13.31
N ASN A 45 -7.30 52.08 13.28
CA ASN A 45 -6.23 51.45 14.07
C ASN A 45 -6.19 52.04 15.50
N ALA A 46 -6.73 51.35 16.51
CA ALA A 46 -6.32 51.36 17.93
C ALA A 46 -7.44 50.81 18.84
N ASP A 47 -7.03 49.96 19.79
CA ASP A 47 -7.62 49.74 21.11
C ASP A 47 -9.13 49.96 21.30
N MET A 48 -9.92 48.87 21.18
CA MET A 48 -11.08 48.72 22.07
C MET A 48 -11.48 47.26 22.30
N LYS A 49 -11.64 46.97 23.60
CA LYS A 49 -12.12 45.72 24.19
C LYS A 49 -13.59 45.47 23.84
N ASP A 50 -13.90 44.19 23.71
CA ASP A 50 -15.23 43.61 23.94
C ASP A 50 -16.40 44.34 23.27
N THR A 51 -16.50 44.25 21.95
CA THR A 51 -17.80 44.08 21.27
C THR A 51 -17.59 43.65 19.82
N ALA A 52 -18.24 42.54 19.46
CA ALA A 52 -18.49 42.05 18.10
C ALA A 52 -17.26 41.73 17.21
N GLY A 53 -16.80 40.48 17.28
CA GLY A 53 -16.55 39.66 16.07
C GLY A 53 -15.31 39.95 15.21
N GLY A 54 -14.28 40.61 15.73
CA GLY A 54 -13.00 40.74 15.04
C GLY A 54 -12.10 39.52 15.26
N PHE A 55 -11.84 38.72 14.21
CA PHE A 55 -10.85 37.64 14.28
C PHE A 55 -9.43 38.23 14.27
N SER A 56 -8.72 38.14 15.39
CA SER A 56 -7.29 38.41 15.46
C SER A 56 -6.53 37.19 14.91
N VAL A 57 -6.24 37.18 13.61
CA VAL A 57 -5.58 36.06 12.95
C VAL A 57 -4.06 36.23 13.01
N HIS A 58 -3.41 35.53 13.94
CA HIS A 58 -1.99 35.22 13.84
C HIS A 58 -1.87 33.77 13.36
N ALA A 59 -1.78 33.57 12.04
CA ALA A 59 -1.52 32.24 11.49
C ALA A 59 -0.14 31.77 11.95
N ARG A 60 -0.11 30.88 12.94
CA ARG A 60 1.12 30.21 13.34
C ARG A 60 1.29 29.03 12.38
N PRO A 61 2.45 28.91 11.70
CA PRO A 61 2.72 27.72 10.91
C PRO A 61 2.65 26.50 11.81
N GLU A 62 1.81 25.53 11.45
CA GLU A 62 1.74 24.23 12.10
C GLU A 62 3.16 23.61 12.04
N GLU A 63 3.67 23.16 13.18
CA GLU A 63 4.96 22.47 13.21
C GLU A 63 4.88 21.24 12.30
N LEU A 64 5.78 21.19 11.30
CA LEU A 64 5.87 20.07 10.38
C LEU A 64 5.89 18.78 11.19
N LYS A 65 4.90 17.91 10.96
CA LYS A 65 4.96 16.53 11.42
C LYS A 65 6.24 15.94 10.84
N THR A 66 7.26 15.79 11.67
CA THR A 66 8.48 15.09 11.30
C THR A 66 8.09 13.63 11.14
N PHE A 67 7.83 13.21 9.90
CA PHE A 67 7.89 11.80 9.55
C PHE A 67 9.31 11.37 9.95
N GLY A 68 9.40 10.46 10.93
CA GLY A 68 10.69 9.99 11.44
C GLY A 68 11.58 9.61 10.27
N ASP A 69 12.86 9.98 10.37
CA ASP A 69 13.88 9.83 9.33
C ASP A 69 13.64 8.57 8.48
N GLU A 70 13.39 8.75 7.17
CA GLU A 70 13.24 7.67 6.18
C GLU A 70 14.51 6.78 6.06
N ASP A 71 15.55 7.11 6.82
CA ASP A 71 16.84 6.44 6.88
C ASP A 71 17.02 5.55 8.12
N SER A 72 15.95 5.02 8.72
CA SER A 72 16.12 3.89 9.64
C SER A 72 16.66 2.70 8.84
N VAL A 73 17.98 2.51 8.86
CA VAL A 73 18.65 1.36 8.25
C VAL A 73 18.00 0.12 8.86
N ASN A 74 17.33 -0.66 8.03
CA ASN A 74 16.69 -1.89 8.47
C ASN A 74 17.75 -2.76 9.17
N SER A 75 17.60 -2.96 10.49
CA SER A 75 18.56 -3.69 11.33
C SER A 75 18.37 -5.20 11.27
N THR A 76 17.51 -5.70 10.37
CA THR A 76 17.25 -7.12 10.22
C THR A 76 18.51 -7.85 9.79
N ASN A 77 18.91 -8.85 10.57
CA ASN A 77 20.04 -9.70 10.24
C ASN A 77 19.65 -10.68 9.12
N VAL A 78 20.25 -10.48 7.94
CA VAL A 78 19.95 -11.24 6.73
C VAL A 78 20.31 -12.72 6.90
N GLU A 79 21.46 -13.03 7.50
CA GLU A 79 21.93 -14.42 7.64
C GLU A 79 21.08 -15.19 8.64
N GLU A 80 20.79 -14.60 9.80
CA GLU A 80 19.91 -15.22 10.79
C GLU A 80 18.50 -15.44 10.22
N SER A 81 17.98 -14.45 9.49
CA SER A 81 16.67 -14.57 8.82
C SER A 81 16.68 -15.69 7.78
N LEU A 82 17.76 -15.84 7.01
CA LEU A 82 17.90 -16.90 6.03
C LEU A 82 17.90 -18.29 6.70
N GLN A 83 18.63 -18.44 7.81
CA GLN A 83 18.62 -19.69 8.58
C GLN A 83 17.22 -19.99 9.12
N ARG A 84 16.52 -19.00 9.69
CA ARG A 84 15.14 -19.19 10.18
C ARG A 84 14.14 -19.56 9.08
N VAL A 85 14.31 -19.02 7.87
CA VAL A 85 13.51 -19.44 6.71
C VAL A 85 13.83 -20.87 6.29
N LYS A 86 15.11 -21.27 6.29
CA LYS A 86 15.56 -22.65 6.00
C LYS A 86 15.05 -23.64 7.04
N ASP A 87 15.08 -23.28 8.33
CA ASP A 87 14.61 -24.08 9.46
C ASP A 87 13.08 -24.14 9.59
N ASN A 88 12.35 -23.42 8.73
CA ASN A 88 10.89 -23.33 8.74
C ASN A 88 10.33 -22.91 10.11
N ASP A 89 10.88 -21.85 10.70
CA ASP A 89 10.45 -21.33 12.00
C ASP A 89 8.96 -20.92 11.95
N PRO A 90 8.06 -21.58 12.72
CA PRO A 90 6.63 -21.28 12.72
C PRO A 90 6.30 -19.89 13.26
N LYS A 91 7.25 -19.23 13.96
CA LYS A 91 7.07 -17.86 14.46
C LYS A 91 7.36 -16.81 13.39
N LEU A 92 8.07 -17.17 12.32
CA LEU A 92 8.46 -16.24 11.27
C LEU A 92 7.38 -16.19 10.18
N LYS A 93 6.38 -15.34 10.40
CA LYS A 93 5.30 -15.10 9.42
C LYS A 93 5.60 -13.96 8.45
N GLU A 94 6.33 -12.97 8.93
CA GLU A 94 6.62 -11.75 8.18
C GLU A 94 8.13 -11.51 8.19
N LEU A 95 8.69 -11.28 7.01
CA LEU A 95 10.11 -10.97 6.83
C LEU A 95 10.26 -9.71 5.99
N ASN A 96 10.86 -8.69 6.60
CA ASN A 96 11.13 -7.40 5.97
C ASN A 96 12.64 -7.20 5.80
N LEU A 97 13.09 -7.20 4.55
CA LEU A 97 14.47 -6.99 4.14
C LEU A 97 14.61 -5.70 3.31
N ASN A 98 13.67 -4.76 3.46
CA ASN A 98 13.65 -3.51 2.72
C ASN A 98 14.88 -2.66 3.01
N ASN A 99 15.38 -1.95 1.99
CA ASN A 99 16.49 -1.00 2.05
C ASN A 99 17.86 -1.60 2.46
N ILE A 100 17.99 -2.92 2.51
CA ILE A 100 19.27 -3.59 2.78
C ILE A 100 20.02 -3.78 1.45
N LYS A 101 20.89 -2.81 1.12
CA LYS A 101 21.69 -2.82 -0.13
C LYS A 101 22.88 -3.77 -0.10
N THR A 102 23.21 -4.32 1.06
CA THR A 102 24.36 -5.23 1.27
C THR A 102 24.05 -6.68 0.93
N ILE A 103 22.79 -7.03 0.60
CA ILE A 103 22.41 -8.39 0.24
C ILE A 103 23.02 -8.76 -1.11
N SER A 104 23.70 -9.90 -1.17
CA SER A 104 24.22 -10.43 -2.42
C SER A 104 23.11 -11.06 -3.27
N ILE A 105 23.30 -11.08 -4.59
CA ILE A 105 22.34 -11.73 -5.52
C ILE A 105 22.18 -13.21 -5.18
N ASP A 106 23.25 -13.87 -4.73
CA ASP A 106 23.21 -15.29 -4.39
C ASP A 106 22.46 -15.53 -3.08
N THR A 107 22.61 -14.65 -2.09
CA THR A 107 21.78 -14.69 -0.87
C THR A 107 20.29 -14.54 -1.19
N LEU A 108 19.91 -13.66 -2.13
CA LEU A 108 18.51 -13.52 -2.57
C LEU A 108 17.99 -14.79 -3.24
N LYS A 109 18.82 -15.49 -4.02
CA LYS A 109 18.44 -16.80 -4.59
C LYS A 109 18.31 -17.86 -3.51
N GLU A 110 19.18 -17.85 -2.50
CA GLU A 110 19.07 -18.76 -1.36
C GLU A 110 17.76 -18.54 -0.59
N PHE A 111 17.30 -17.30 -0.44
CA PHE A 111 15.96 -17.03 0.07
C PHE A 111 14.89 -17.68 -0.81
N ALA A 112 14.96 -17.50 -2.13
CA ALA A 112 14.00 -18.11 -3.04
C ALA A 112 14.00 -19.66 -2.96
N GLU A 113 15.17 -20.29 -2.87
CA GLU A 113 15.27 -21.74 -2.68
C GLU A 113 14.71 -22.18 -1.33
N ALA A 114 15.03 -21.48 -0.24
CA ALA A 114 14.50 -21.79 1.08
C ALA A 114 12.97 -21.64 1.15
N LEU A 115 12.39 -20.71 0.40
CA LEU A 115 10.95 -20.54 0.31
C LEU A 115 10.23 -21.71 -0.36
N LYS A 116 10.89 -22.50 -1.21
CA LYS A 116 10.25 -23.68 -1.84
C LYS A 116 9.74 -24.68 -0.81
N THR A 117 10.47 -24.84 0.30
CA THR A 117 10.14 -25.78 1.38
C THR A 117 9.55 -25.12 2.61
N ASN A 118 9.59 -23.78 2.71
CA ASN A 118 9.05 -23.05 3.85
C ASN A 118 7.51 -23.09 3.85
N THR A 119 6.92 -23.28 5.03
CA THR A 119 5.47 -23.34 5.23
C THR A 119 4.95 -22.35 6.26
N SER A 120 5.80 -21.44 6.74
CA SER A 120 5.48 -20.55 7.86
C SER A 120 5.42 -19.09 7.43
N LEU A 121 6.22 -18.70 6.45
CA LEU A 121 6.30 -17.34 5.95
C LEU A 121 5.09 -17.02 5.07
N GLU A 122 4.40 -15.93 5.42
CA GLU A 122 3.22 -15.42 4.74
C GLU A 122 3.52 -14.10 4.01
N ILE A 123 4.41 -13.26 4.53
CA ILE A 123 4.74 -11.93 3.98
C ILE A 123 6.25 -11.78 3.80
N LEU A 124 6.68 -11.44 2.59
CA LEU A 124 8.08 -11.17 2.28
C LEU A 124 8.21 -9.83 1.55
N SER A 125 9.02 -8.93 2.13
CA SER A 125 9.32 -7.62 1.53
C SER A 125 10.82 -7.48 1.26
N LEU A 126 11.17 -7.19 0.01
CA LEU A 126 12.52 -7.09 -0.54
C LEU A 126 12.69 -5.79 -1.35
N CYS A 127 12.11 -4.69 -0.87
CA CYS A 127 12.17 -3.40 -1.55
C CYS A 127 13.59 -2.85 -1.55
N ASN A 128 14.05 -2.32 -2.70
CA ASN A 128 15.35 -1.64 -2.82
C ASN A 128 16.56 -2.51 -2.38
N THR A 129 16.55 -3.79 -2.75
CA THR A 129 17.60 -4.79 -2.42
C THR A 129 18.50 -5.11 -3.61
N ARG A 130 18.38 -4.36 -4.71
CA ARG A 130 19.10 -4.59 -5.98
C ARG A 130 18.79 -5.95 -6.62
N ALA A 131 17.58 -6.48 -6.40
CA ALA A 131 17.15 -7.70 -7.06
C ALA A 131 17.15 -7.53 -8.59
N SER A 132 17.66 -8.54 -9.30
CA SER A 132 17.76 -8.58 -10.78
C SER A 132 16.82 -9.63 -11.37
N ASP A 133 16.71 -9.71 -12.69
CA ASP A 133 15.90 -10.72 -13.39
C ASP A 133 16.20 -12.16 -12.97
N LYS A 134 17.46 -12.46 -12.61
CA LYS A 134 17.85 -13.78 -12.10
C LYS A 134 17.17 -14.10 -10.77
N VAL A 135 17.06 -13.10 -9.91
CA VAL A 135 16.37 -13.20 -8.62
C VAL A 135 14.87 -13.35 -8.85
N ALA A 136 14.28 -12.53 -9.72
CA ALA A 136 12.86 -12.64 -10.08
C ALA A 136 12.50 -14.04 -10.62
N LYS A 137 13.36 -14.64 -11.46
CA LYS A 137 13.16 -16.01 -11.94
C LYS A 137 13.23 -17.04 -10.80
N ALA A 138 14.19 -16.91 -9.88
CA ALA A 138 14.28 -17.80 -8.73
C ALA A 138 13.02 -17.70 -7.84
N PHE A 139 12.52 -16.48 -7.61
CA PHE A 139 11.26 -16.27 -6.90
C PHE A 139 10.06 -16.82 -7.67
N ALA A 140 10.02 -16.72 -8.99
CA ALA A 140 8.97 -17.34 -9.79
C ALA A 140 8.95 -18.88 -9.61
N GLU A 141 10.12 -19.52 -9.63
CA GLU A 141 10.22 -20.96 -9.35
C GLU A 141 9.82 -21.30 -7.91
N ALA A 142 10.16 -20.44 -6.94
CA ALA A 142 9.74 -20.59 -5.56
C ALA A 142 8.22 -20.49 -5.38
N LEU A 143 7.59 -19.50 -6.03
CA LEU A 143 6.14 -19.28 -6.00
C LEU A 143 5.37 -20.46 -6.57
N ARG A 144 5.90 -21.19 -7.57
CA ARG A 144 5.24 -22.39 -8.10
C ARG A 144 5.10 -23.53 -7.08
N SER A 145 6.03 -23.61 -6.12
CA SER A 145 6.04 -24.68 -5.11
C SER A 145 5.49 -24.22 -3.75
N ASN A 146 5.70 -22.96 -3.39
CA ASN A 146 5.34 -22.43 -2.08
C ASN A 146 3.83 -22.19 -1.97
N LYS A 147 3.19 -22.78 -0.96
CA LYS A 147 1.74 -22.67 -0.73
C LYS A 147 1.33 -21.75 0.41
N THR A 148 2.26 -21.00 1.00
CA THR A 148 2.03 -20.26 2.25
C THR A 148 2.21 -18.76 2.10
N LEU A 149 3.05 -18.33 1.16
CA LEU A 149 3.31 -16.93 0.88
C LEU A 149 2.07 -16.27 0.27
N LYS A 150 1.59 -15.23 0.94
CA LYS A 150 0.40 -14.44 0.55
C LYS A 150 0.78 -13.09 -0.02
N SER A 151 1.86 -12.48 0.46
CA SER A 151 2.29 -11.14 0.02
C SER A 151 3.79 -11.14 -0.31
N LEU A 152 4.11 -10.70 -1.52
CA LEU A 152 5.49 -10.54 -2.01
C LEU A 152 5.70 -9.13 -2.54
N SER A 153 6.68 -8.42 -1.97
CA SER A 153 7.10 -7.11 -2.43
C SER A 153 8.54 -7.11 -2.94
N LEU A 154 8.70 -6.71 -4.20
CA LEU A 154 9.94 -6.58 -4.94
C LEU A 154 10.07 -5.17 -5.56
N GLU A 155 9.45 -4.16 -4.95
CA GLU A 155 9.47 -2.79 -5.45
C GLU A 155 10.87 -2.16 -5.44
N SER A 156 11.08 -1.15 -6.29
CA SER A 156 12.32 -0.38 -6.31
C SER A 156 13.58 -1.23 -6.60
N ASN A 157 13.44 -2.23 -7.46
CA ASN A 157 14.53 -3.14 -7.85
C ASN A 157 14.91 -2.98 -9.34
N TYR A 158 15.65 -3.93 -9.89
CA TYR A 158 16.18 -3.95 -11.25
C TYR A 158 15.56 -5.09 -12.06
N ILE A 159 14.27 -5.35 -11.84
CA ILE A 159 13.53 -6.39 -12.55
C ILE A 159 12.98 -5.79 -13.83
N SER A 160 13.33 -6.39 -14.97
CA SER A 160 12.81 -6.02 -16.27
C SER A 160 11.42 -6.63 -16.51
N GLY A 161 10.77 -6.22 -17.58
CA GLY A 161 9.44 -6.76 -17.92
C GLY A 161 9.42 -8.27 -18.17
N THR A 162 10.53 -8.91 -18.54
CA THR A 162 10.58 -10.38 -18.64
C THR A 162 10.59 -11.04 -17.27
N GLY A 163 11.29 -10.46 -16.30
CA GLY A 163 11.27 -10.93 -14.91
C GLY A 163 9.87 -10.81 -14.29
N ILE A 164 9.16 -9.71 -14.55
CA ILE A 164 7.78 -9.50 -14.09
C ILE A 164 6.83 -10.51 -14.73
N LEU A 165 6.94 -10.77 -16.04
CA LEU A 165 6.13 -11.77 -16.73
C LEU A 165 6.31 -13.16 -16.10
N ASN A 166 7.54 -13.57 -15.81
CA ASN A 166 7.81 -14.86 -15.17
C ASN A 166 7.15 -14.96 -13.79
N LEU A 167 7.16 -13.88 -12.99
CA LEU A 167 6.49 -13.85 -11.69
C LEU A 167 4.98 -14.03 -11.84
N ILE A 168 4.36 -13.36 -12.81
CA ILE A 168 2.91 -13.44 -13.05
C ILE A 168 2.53 -14.82 -13.59
N GLU A 169 3.30 -15.41 -14.49
CA GLU A 169 3.09 -16.79 -14.95
C GLU A 169 3.15 -17.78 -13.78
N ALA A 170 4.13 -17.63 -12.88
CA ALA A 170 4.22 -18.47 -11.69
C ALA A 170 2.99 -18.34 -10.76
N THR A 171 2.42 -17.14 -10.63
CA THR A 171 1.19 -16.95 -9.84
C THR A 171 -0.05 -17.58 -10.48
N ASN A 172 -0.07 -17.78 -11.80
CA ASN A 172 -1.15 -18.50 -12.46
C ASN A 172 -1.08 -20.00 -12.19
N GLU A 173 0.14 -20.55 -12.16
CA GLU A 173 0.37 -21.97 -11.83
C GLU A 173 0.06 -22.26 -10.36
N ASN A 174 0.35 -21.30 -9.47
CA ASN A 174 0.08 -21.44 -8.04
C ASN A 174 -0.70 -20.24 -7.49
N GLN A 175 -1.99 -20.47 -7.24
CA GLN A 175 -2.96 -19.47 -6.79
C GLN A 175 -2.96 -19.30 -5.26
N THR A 176 -1.78 -19.14 -4.65
CA THR A 176 -1.64 -18.92 -3.20
C THR A 176 -1.37 -17.44 -2.87
N LEU A 177 -0.69 -16.74 -3.78
CA LEU A 177 -0.34 -15.34 -3.61
C LEU A 177 -1.59 -14.44 -3.81
N ILE A 178 -1.74 -13.47 -2.90
CA ILE A 178 -2.85 -12.51 -2.85
C ILE A 178 -2.36 -11.11 -3.25
N GLU A 179 -1.13 -10.77 -2.85
CA GLU A 179 -0.54 -9.45 -3.07
C GLU A 179 0.82 -9.59 -3.74
N LEU A 180 1.00 -8.91 -4.87
CA LEU A 180 2.27 -8.85 -5.59
C LEU A 180 2.61 -7.39 -5.90
N HIS A 181 3.75 -6.93 -5.39
CA HIS A 181 4.23 -5.57 -5.56
C HIS A 181 5.56 -5.57 -6.32
N VAL A 182 5.54 -5.04 -7.54
CA VAL A 182 6.69 -4.98 -8.46
C VAL A 182 6.85 -3.58 -9.07
N ALA A 183 6.28 -2.55 -8.46
CA ALA A 183 6.36 -1.17 -8.92
C ALA A 183 7.79 -0.58 -8.83
N ASN A 184 7.99 0.56 -9.50
CA ASN A 184 9.23 1.35 -9.46
C ASN A 184 10.51 0.58 -9.84
N GLN A 185 10.45 -0.29 -10.86
CA GLN A 185 11.66 -0.93 -11.35
C GLN A 185 12.51 0.05 -12.16
N ARG A 186 13.85 -0.10 -12.10
CA ARG A 186 14.75 0.74 -12.91
C ARG A 186 14.50 0.67 -14.42
N PRO A 187 14.28 -0.51 -15.03
CA PRO A 187 13.72 -0.58 -16.38
C PRO A 187 12.22 -0.27 -16.26
N GLN A 188 11.89 1.02 -16.23
CA GLN A 188 10.51 1.45 -15.99
C GLN A 188 9.58 1.08 -17.16
N LEU A 189 10.14 0.91 -18.37
CA LEU A 189 9.38 0.61 -19.56
C LEU A 189 9.18 -0.92 -19.73
N LEU A 190 7.98 -1.37 -19.38
CA LEU A 190 7.51 -2.73 -19.71
C LEU A 190 7.34 -2.90 -21.22
N GLY A 191 6.74 -1.88 -21.86
CA GLY A 191 6.35 -1.87 -23.26
C GLY A 191 4.95 -2.47 -23.49
N VAL A 192 4.22 -1.91 -24.45
CA VAL A 192 2.78 -2.21 -24.71
C VAL A 192 2.50 -3.70 -24.89
N GLN A 193 3.37 -4.44 -25.57
CA GLN A 193 3.20 -5.89 -25.78
C GLN A 193 3.27 -6.69 -24.47
N ARG A 194 4.18 -6.32 -23.56
CA ARG A 194 4.32 -7.00 -22.27
C ARG A 194 3.15 -6.66 -21.36
N GLU A 195 2.73 -5.39 -21.32
CA GLU A 195 1.54 -4.98 -20.58
C GLU A 195 0.28 -5.72 -21.03
N ALA A 196 0.07 -5.85 -22.34
CA ALA A 196 -1.04 -6.62 -22.88
C ALA A 196 -0.96 -8.10 -22.46
N LYS A 197 0.24 -8.70 -22.51
CA LYS A 197 0.45 -10.08 -22.07
C LYS A 197 0.19 -10.27 -20.58
N ILE A 198 0.58 -9.31 -19.73
CA ILE A 198 0.30 -9.31 -18.30
C ILE A 198 -1.21 -9.35 -18.04
N ALA A 199 -1.98 -8.49 -18.73
CA ALA A 199 -3.43 -8.49 -18.57
C ALA A 199 -4.08 -9.80 -19.03
N GLU A 200 -3.59 -10.43 -20.11
CA GLU A 200 -4.09 -11.74 -20.53
C GLU A 200 -3.79 -12.83 -19.49
N LEU A 201 -2.57 -12.86 -18.92
CA LEU A 201 -2.22 -13.81 -17.87
C LEU A 201 -3.07 -13.61 -16.61
N LEU A 202 -3.27 -12.36 -16.17
CA LEU A 202 -4.04 -12.08 -14.95
C LEU A 202 -5.52 -12.49 -15.05
N LYS A 203 -6.09 -12.61 -16.25
CA LYS A 203 -7.48 -13.09 -16.39
C LYS A 203 -7.68 -14.50 -15.84
N GLU A 204 -6.66 -15.35 -15.96
CA GLU A 204 -6.65 -16.73 -15.49
C GLU A 204 -6.46 -16.80 -13.96
N ASN A 205 -5.83 -15.79 -13.37
CA ASN A 205 -5.61 -15.70 -11.93
C ASN A 205 -6.87 -15.22 -11.20
N LYS A 206 -7.25 -15.92 -10.11
CA LYS A 206 -8.41 -15.56 -9.27
C LYS A 206 -8.04 -15.11 -7.86
N THR A 207 -6.79 -15.24 -7.45
CA THR A 207 -6.38 -15.07 -6.05
C THR A 207 -5.65 -13.78 -5.80
N ILE A 208 -5.00 -13.22 -6.82
CA ILE A 208 -4.39 -11.89 -6.72
C ILE A 208 -5.49 -10.84 -6.58
N VAL A 209 -5.43 -10.11 -5.47
CA VAL A 209 -6.34 -9.01 -5.13
C VAL A 209 -5.63 -7.67 -5.26
N LYS A 210 -4.34 -7.61 -4.91
CA LYS A 210 -3.53 -6.39 -5.01
C LYS A 210 -2.33 -6.64 -5.90
N LEU A 211 -2.23 -5.86 -6.97
CA LEU A 211 -1.09 -5.86 -7.87
C LEU A 211 -0.49 -4.46 -7.94
N GLY A 212 0.67 -4.28 -7.31
CA GLY A 212 1.47 -3.07 -7.43
C GLY A 212 2.33 -3.13 -8.70
N ILE A 213 1.80 -2.68 -9.83
CA ILE A 213 2.55 -2.57 -11.08
C ILE A 213 2.27 -1.22 -11.74
N PHE A 214 3.31 -0.61 -12.31
CA PHE A 214 3.15 0.58 -13.15
C PHE A 214 2.89 0.15 -14.59
N LEU A 215 1.71 0.50 -15.12
CA LEU A 215 1.33 0.28 -16.51
C LEU A 215 1.16 1.63 -17.18
N GLU A 216 1.67 1.82 -18.39
CA GLU A 216 1.53 3.06 -19.14
C GLU A 216 0.22 3.11 -19.93
N SER A 217 -0.23 1.97 -20.45
CA SER A 217 -1.45 1.90 -21.25
C SER A 217 -2.71 1.93 -20.39
N ARG A 218 -3.49 3.02 -20.51
CA ARG A 218 -4.79 3.19 -19.82
C ARG A 218 -5.76 2.04 -20.08
N ASN A 219 -5.77 1.50 -21.30
CA ASN A 219 -6.64 0.37 -21.66
C ASN A 219 -6.26 -0.89 -20.88
N VAL A 220 -4.97 -1.11 -20.62
CA VAL A 220 -4.49 -2.25 -19.84
C VAL A 220 -4.76 -2.01 -18.35
N GLN A 221 -4.54 -0.80 -17.86
CA GLN A 221 -4.86 -0.43 -16.47
C GLN A 221 -6.31 -0.74 -16.10
N VAL A 222 -7.27 -0.33 -16.94
CA VAL A 222 -8.70 -0.58 -16.70
C VAL A 222 -8.98 -2.08 -16.66
N LYS A 223 -8.46 -2.85 -17.63
CA LYS A 223 -8.63 -4.31 -17.64
C LYS A 223 -8.06 -4.99 -16.39
N VAL A 224 -6.86 -4.59 -15.97
CA VAL A 224 -6.24 -5.13 -14.75
C VAL A 224 -7.07 -4.77 -13.52
N HIS A 225 -7.55 -3.53 -13.43
CA HIS A 225 -8.42 -3.10 -12.34
C HIS A 225 -9.71 -3.94 -12.25
N GLU A 226 -10.41 -4.13 -13.38
CA GLU A 226 -11.62 -4.96 -13.44
C GLU A 226 -11.36 -6.41 -12.98
N ILE A 227 -10.21 -6.99 -13.35
CA ILE A 227 -9.81 -8.34 -12.94
C ILE A 227 -9.58 -8.39 -11.41
N LEU A 228 -8.89 -7.40 -10.85
CA LEU A 228 -8.63 -7.33 -9.40
C LEU A 228 -9.92 -7.11 -8.60
N GLU A 229 -10.82 -6.24 -9.09
CA GLU A 229 -12.14 -6.02 -8.49
C GLU A 229 -12.97 -7.31 -8.49
N ARG A 230 -12.97 -8.05 -9.60
CA ARG A 230 -13.63 -9.37 -9.69
C ARG A 230 -13.09 -10.32 -8.61
N ASN A 231 -11.78 -10.44 -8.49
CA ASN A 231 -11.15 -11.33 -7.52
C ASN A 231 -11.46 -10.90 -6.07
N TYR A 232 -11.43 -9.59 -5.80
CA TYR A 232 -11.81 -9.04 -4.51
C TYR A 232 -13.28 -9.34 -4.15
N ASP A 233 -14.19 -9.23 -5.13
CA ASP A 233 -15.60 -9.56 -4.96
C ASP A 233 -15.84 -11.05 -4.71
N GLU A 234 -15.07 -11.95 -5.33
CA GLU A 234 -15.11 -13.38 -5.02
C GLU A 234 -14.74 -13.63 -3.56
N VAL A 235 -13.62 -13.08 -3.08
CA VAL A 235 -13.20 -13.17 -1.67
C VAL A 235 -14.26 -12.59 -0.73
N ARG A 236 -14.92 -11.49 -1.12
CA ARG A 236 -16.01 -10.89 -0.33
C ARG A 236 -17.24 -11.80 -0.27
N LYS A 237 -17.63 -12.44 -1.38
CA LYS A 237 -18.75 -13.39 -1.42
C LYS A 237 -18.49 -14.60 -0.55
N ASP A 238 -17.28 -15.16 -0.60
CA ASP A 238 -16.89 -16.29 0.24
C ASP A 238 -17.00 -15.97 1.73
N ARG A 239 -16.56 -14.78 2.15
CA ARG A 239 -16.71 -14.30 3.53
C ARG A 239 -18.18 -14.19 3.96
N MET A 240 -19.05 -13.69 3.08
CA MET A 240 -20.48 -13.58 3.38
C MET A 240 -21.16 -14.95 3.47
N ALA A 241 -20.78 -15.90 2.61
CA ALA A 241 -21.30 -17.27 2.66
C ALA A 241 -20.96 -17.97 3.99
N VAL A 242 -19.72 -17.84 4.46
CA VAL A 242 -19.28 -18.38 5.77
C VAL A 242 -20.07 -17.77 6.93
N SER A 243 -20.32 -16.45 6.89
CA SER A 243 -21.08 -15.76 7.95
C SER A 243 -22.56 -16.12 8.02
N ASN A 244 -23.14 -16.55 6.90
CA ASN A 244 -24.54 -16.97 6.83
C ASN A 244 -24.70 -18.45 7.23
N GLY A 245 -23.75 -19.32 6.87
CA GLY A 245 -23.79 -20.75 7.24
C GLY A 245 -23.54 -21.04 8.73
N THR A 246 -22.91 -20.12 9.47
CA THR A 246 -22.66 -20.28 10.92
C THR A 246 -23.85 -19.88 11.81
N LYS A 247 -24.97 -19.45 11.23
CA LYS A 247 -26.20 -19.10 11.96
C LYS A 247 -27.29 -20.20 11.91
N GLU A 248 -27.05 -21.31 11.22
CA GLU A 248 -28.04 -22.38 11.02
C GLU A 248 -27.81 -23.66 11.84
N ASP A 249 -26.81 -23.68 12.75
CA ASP A 249 -26.54 -24.81 13.66
C ASP A 249 -26.84 -24.48 15.14
#